data_AF-A0A7S3JEF8-F1
#
_entry.id   AF-A0A7S3JEF8-F1
#
_cell.length_a   1.000
_cell.length_b   1.000
_cell.length_c   1.000
_cell.angle_alpha   90.00
_cell.angle_beta   90.00
_cell.angle_gamma   90.00
#
_symmetry.space_group_name_H-M   'P 1'
#
loop_
_entity.id
_entity.type
_entity.pdbx_description
1 polymer ?
#
loop_
_entity_poly.entity_id
_entity_poly.type
_entity_poly.pdbx_seq_one_letter_code
_entity_poly.pdbx_strand_id
1 'polypeptide(L)'
;GEGIEPFINLIEGGKDGQTFQDMKDFFYYAMIKSKSEDSTKTRKVDGKAPISQLGNLMRAMGHYPTNKEIENMKNEVEFSNYTENCEKIDRFDLDTFVRLFVNHRPVYGFGKHDIEEAFKVLFGDKLRDGIDIEDFQKVITSEGEPLLSSEISPLLEKLNGISDKINAENFAKEVLNFEEVEEDEEDPENPYPDNTYA
;
A
#
# COMPACT_ATOMS: atom_id res chain seq x y z
N GLY A 1 -5.98 9.02 25.45
CA GLY A 1 -4.54 9.28 25.64
C GLY A 1 -4.20 10.58 24.97
N GLU A 2 -3.25 11.33 25.51
CA GLU A 2 -2.72 12.52 24.87
C GLU A 2 -1.64 12.13 23.86
N GLY A 3 -1.54 12.87 22.75
CA GLY A 3 -0.51 12.64 21.74
C GLY A 3 -0.77 11.42 20.86
N ILE A 4 0.32 10.80 20.39
CA ILE A 4 0.28 9.71 19.41
C ILE A 4 0.09 8.31 20.04
N GLU A 5 0.30 8.16 21.34
CA GLU A 5 0.24 6.87 22.03
C GLU A 5 -1.03 6.04 21.74
N PRO A 6 -2.25 6.63 21.66
CA PRO A 6 -3.44 5.86 21.30
C PRO A 6 -3.36 5.23 19.90
N PHE A 7 -2.73 5.89 18.94
CA PHE A 7 -2.59 5.39 17.58
C PHE A 7 -1.52 4.32 17.50
N ILE A 8 -0.42 4.45 18.25
CA ILE A 8 0.61 3.42 18.32
C ILE A 8 0.06 2.13 18.92
N ASN A 9 -0.82 2.22 19.92
CA ASN A 9 -1.45 1.05 20.52
C ASN A 9 -2.44 0.34 19.59
N LEU A 10 -2.87 0.98 18.51
CA LEU A 10 -3.70 0.36 17.47
C LEU A 10 -2.87 -0.35 16.39
N ILE A 11 -1.53 -0.20 16.44
CA ILE A 11 -0.61 -0.94 15.60
C ILE A 11 -0.28 -2.28 16.28
N GLU A 12 -0.23 -3.34 15.48
CA GLU A 12 0.16 -4.67 15.96
C GLU A 12 1.57 -4.65 16.55
N GLY A 13 1.71 -5.18 17.77
CA GLY A 13 2.96 -5.12 18.54
C GLY A 13 3.28 -3.74 19.14
N GLY A 14 2.46 -2.71 18.90
CA GLY A 14 2.62 -1.38 19.48
C GLY A 14 3.94 -0.70 19.11
N LYS A 15 4.52 0.05 20.05
CA LYS A 15 5.73 0.87 19.84
C LYS A 15 6.99 0.03 19.54
N ASP A 16 7.06 -1.16 20.11
CA ASP A 16 8.18 -2.07 19.96
C ASP A 16 7.92 -3.14 18.90
N GLY A 17 6.74 -3.11 18.26
CA GLY A 17 6.34 -4.02 17.20
C GLY A 17 7.06 -3.75 15.88
N GLN A 18 7.23 -4.80 15.08
CA GLN A 18 7.91 -4.74 13.79
C GLN A 18 7.26 -3.71 12.86
N THR A 19 5.92 -3.68 12.78
CA THR A 19 5.18 -2.73 11.95
C THR A 19 5.53 -1.28 12.26
N PHE A 20 5.66 -0.91 13.53
CA PHE A 20 6.04 0.46 13.90
C PHE A 20 7.52 0.77 13.58
N GLN A 21 8.41 -0.22 13.66
CA GLN A 21 9.79 -0.06 13.19
C GLN A 21 9.84 0.15 11.68
N ASP A 22 9.10 -0.64 10.90
CA ASP A 22 9.01 -0.51 9.45
C ASP A 22 8.46 0.86 9.04
N MET A 23 7.42 1.35 9.73
CA MET A 23 6.87 2.69 9.51
C MET A 23 7.94 3.76 9.70
N LYS A 24 8.77 3.66 10.75
CA LYS A 24 9.88 4.60 10.96
C LYS A 24 10.88 4.50 9.84
N ASP A 25 11.32 3.31 9.48
CA ASP A 25 12.37 3.09 8.48
C ASP A 25 11.95 3.62 7.11
N PHE A 26 10.72 3.32 6.66
CA PHE A 26 10.20 3.86 5.40
C PHE A 26 10.03 5.38 5.45
N PHE A 27 9.58 5.93 6.59
CA PHE A 27 9.47 7.37 6.76
C PHE A 27 10.83 8.08 6.68
N TYR A 28 11.85 7.56 7.36
CA TYR A 28 13.22 8.07 7.28
C TYR A 28 13.80 7.92 5.87
N TYR A 29 13.54 6.81 5.19
CA TYR A 29 13.93 6.62 3.80
C TYR A 29 13.30 7.67 2.88
N ALA A 30 11.98 7.92 3.00
CA ALA A 30 11.28 8.93 2.22
C ALA A 30 11.83 10.35 2.47
N MET A 31 12.19 10.67 3.72
CA MET A 31 12.84 11.93 4.06
C MET A 31 14.19 12.09 3.36
N ILE A 32 15.03 11.06 3.40
CA ILE A 32 16.36 11.07 2.77
C ILE A 32 16.21 11.19 1.26
N LYS A 33 15.36 10.38 0.64
CA LYS A 33 15.09 10.39 -0.81
C LYS A 33 14.58 11.74 -1.31
N SER A 34 13.79 12.46 -0.48
CA SER A 34 13.25 13.77 -0.85
C SER A 34 14.29 14.91 -0.86
N LYS A 35 15.43 14.74 -0.20
CA LYS A 35 16.53 15.70 -0.19
C LYS A 35 17.53 15.24 -1.24
N SER A 36 17.53 15.92 -2.39
CA SER A 36 18.35 15.59 -3.56
C SER A 36 19.78 15.18 -3.20
N GLU A 37 20.31 14.22 -3.95
CA GLU A 37 21.64 13.62 -3.82
C GLU A 37 22.82 14.63 -3.95
N ASP A 38 22.55 15.89 -4.30
CA ASP A 38 23.53 16.93 -4.65
C ASP A 38 24.06 17.80 -3.48
N SER A 39 23.76 17.47 -2.22
CA SER A 39 24.21 18.29 -1.08
C SER A 39 25.32 17.61 -0.26
N THR A 40 26.52 18.21 -0.27
CA THR A 40 27.67 17.86 0.59
C THR A 40 27.59 18.45 2.01
N LYS A 41 26.46 19.05 2.39
CA LYS A 41 26.27 19.62 3.74
C LYS A 41 25.67 18.60 4.71
N THR A 42 26.10 18.64 5.97
CA THR A 42 25.57 17.84 7.08
C THR A 42 24.04 17.85 7.08
N ARG A 43 23.43 16.70 6.81
CA ARG A 43 21.97 16.54 6.66
C ARG A 43 21.30 16.77 8.00
N LYS A 44 20.71 17.95 8.21
CA LYS A 44 19.69 18.11 9.25
C LYS A 44 18.40 17.49 8.73
N VAL A 45 18.03 16.33 9.25
CA VAL A 45 16.67 15.80 9.14
C VAL A 45 15.78 16.71 9.99
N ASP A 46 14.85 17.39 9.33
CA ASP A 46 13.84 18.28 9.91
C ASP A 46 12.67 17.49 10.50
N GLY A 47 12.77 16.16 10.53
CA GLY A 47 11.74 15.26 11.05
C GLY A 47 10.48 15.19 10.19
N LYS A 48 10.50 15.75 8.96
CA LYS A 48 9.33 15.83 8.09
C LYS A 48 9.58 15.23 6.72
N ALA A 49 8.62 14.46 6.22
CA ALA A 49 8.57 13.93 4.86
C ALA A 49 7.62 14.77 3.98
N PRO A 50 7.86 14.89 2.67
CA PRO A 50 6.95 15.61 1.78
C PRO A 50 5.66 14.82 1.54
N ILE A 51 4.53 15.52 1.45
CA ILE A 51 3.19 14.95 1.19
C ILE A 51 3.13 14.12 -0.10
N SER A 52 3.99 14.42 -1.08
CA SER A 52 4.11 13.65 -2.31
C SER A 52 4.52 12.19 -2.09
N GLN A 53 5.20 11.86 -0.98
CA GLN A 53 5.60 10.49 -0.64
C GLN A 53 4.53 9.70 0.12
N LEU A 54 3.42 10.32 0.50
CA LEU A 54 2.39 9.68 1.32
C LEU A 54 1.86 8.38 0.70
N GLY A 55 1.55 8.40 -0.61
CA GLY A 55 1.10 7.19 -1.31
C GLY A 55 2.17 6.09 -1.36
N ASN A 56 3.44 6.45 -1.52
CA ASN A 56 4.54 5.48 -1.50
C ASN A 56 4.73 4.85 -0.12
N LEU A 57 4.57 5.66 0.94
CA LEU A 57 4.66 5.20 2.32
C LEU A 57 3.52 4.24 2.68
N MET A 58 2.29 4.54 2.27
CA MET A 58 1.17 3.61 2.45
C MET A 58 1.42 2.27 1.74
N ARG A 59 1.88 2.33 0.47
CA ARG A 59 2.21 1.14 -0.34
C ARG A 59 3.35 0.32 0.25
N ALA A 60 4.38 0.97 0.81
CA ALA A 60 5.48 0.29 1.48
C ALA A 60 5.03 -0.44 2.76
N MET A 61 4.00 0.07 3.42
CA MET A 61 3.35 -0.58 4.58
C MET A 61 2.32 -1.65 4.19
N GLY A 62 2.26 -2.04 2.91
CA GLY A 62 1.31 -3.05 2.42
C GLY A 62 -0.12 -2.55 2.24
N HIS A 63 -0.36 -1.24 2.28
CA HIS A 63 -1.66 -0.64 1.99
C HIS A 63 -1.66 0.00 0.59
N TYR A 64 -2.63 -0.39 -0.24
CA TYR A 64 -2.72 0.05 -1.64
C TYR A 64 -3.93 0.98 -1.87
N PRO A 65 -3.88 2.25 -1.41
CA PRO A 65 -4.95 3.21 -1.64
C PRO A 65 -5.01 3.63 -3.10
N THR A 66 -6.23 3.90 -3.56
CA THR A 66 -6.53 4.54 -4.84
C THR A 66 -5.91 5.94 -4.91
N ASN A 67 -5.69 6.46 -6.12
CA ASN A 67 -5.25 7.85 -6.32
C ASN A 67 -6.22 8.84 -5.66
N LYS A 68 -7.53 8.55 -5.65
CA LYS A 68 -8.50 9.41 -4.97
C LYS A 68 -8.33 9.42 -3.46
N GLU A 69 -8.12 8.27 -2.85
CA GLU A 69 -7.82 8.17 -1.41
C GLU A 69 -6.50 8.86 -1.06
N ILE A 70 -5.48 8.67 -1.89
CA ILE A 70 -4.20 9.38 -1.74
C ILE A 70 -4.42 10.89 -1.78
N GLU A 71 -5.17 11.41 -2.75
CA GLU A 71 -5.50 12.84 -2.78
C GLU A 71 -6.25 13.31 -1.54
N ASN A 72 -7.23 12.54 -1.07
CA ASN A 72 -7.99 12.89 0.14
C ASN A 72 -7.08 12.94 1.37
N MET A 73 -6.17 11.98 1.54
CA MET A 73 -5.19 12.00 2.63
C MET A 73 -4.19 13.15 2.49
N LYS A 74 -3.75 13.47 1.27
CA LYS A 74 -2.89 14.65 1.02
C LYS A 74 -3.60 15.94 1.41
N ASN A 75 -4.88 16.07 1.06
CA ASN A 75 -5.70 17.22 1.44
C ASN A 75 -5.89 17.29 2.97
N GLU A 76 -6.13 16.16 3.64
CA GLU A 76 -6.24 16.10 5.10
C GLU A 76 -5.01 16.71 5.79
N VAL A 77 -3.81 16.40 5.28
CA VAL A 77 -2.55 16.97 5.77
C VAL A 77 -2.37 18.43 5.35
N GLU A 78 -2.62 18.75 4.08
CA GLU A 78 -2.41 20.09 3.53
C GLU A 78 -3.26 21.14 4.27
N PHE A 79 -4.48 20.75 4.67
CA PHE A 79 -5.44 21.61 5.34
C PHE A 79 -5.48 21.45 6.87
N SER A 80 -4.60 20.64 7.47
CA SER A 80 -4.65 20.32 8.90
C SER A 80 -4.57 21.56 9.81
N ASN A 81 -3.85 22.60 9.38
CA ASN A 81 -3.69 23.88 10.11
C ASN A 81 -4.26 25.08 9.34
N TYR A 82 -5.05 24.84 8.29
CA TYR A 82 -5.53 25.91 7.42
C TYR A 82 -6.48 26.87 8.14
N THR A 83 -7.26 26.37 9.10
CA THR A 83 -8.19 27.18 9.90
C THR A 83 -7.49 28.14 10.86
N GLU A 84 -6.25 27.86 11.23
CA GLU A 84 -5.51 28.65 12.24
C GLU A 84 -4.51 29.61 11.58
N ASN A 85 -3.80 29.16 10.54
CA ASN A 85 -2.69 29.92 9.97
C ASN A 85 -2.89 30.33 8.50
N CYS A 86 -3.97 29.88 7.83
CA CYS A 86 -4.19 30.06 6.38
C CYS A 86 -3.04 29.57 5.49
N GLU A 87 -2.16 28.72 6.02
CA GLU A 87 -1.01 28.18 5.30
C GLU A 87 -1.26 26.72 4.91
N LYS A 88 -0.93 26.40 3.66
CA LYS A 88 -0.90 25.03 3.15
C LYS A 88 0.42 24.40 3.56
N ILE A 89 0.35 23.26 4.21
CA ILE A 89 1.53 22.50 4.61
C ILE A 89 1.82 21.47 3.50
N ASP A 90 3.08 21.35 3.10
CA ASP A 90 3.55 20.39 2.08
C ASP A 90 4.41 19.25 2.66
N ARG A 91 4.63 19.26 3.98
CA ARG A 91 5.43 18.26 4.72
C ARG A 91 4.78 17.85 6.04
N PHE A 92 4.84 16.57 6.38
CA PHE A 92 4.26 15.99 7.60
C PHE A 92 5.31 15.23 8.41
N ASP A 93 5.08 15.09 9.71
CA ASP A 93 5.92 14.33 10.63
C ASP A 93 5.49 12.85 10.73
N LEU A 94 6.30 12.05 11.42
CA LEU A 94 6.02 10.64 11.68
C LEU A 94 4.70 10.47 12.43
N ASP A 95 4.37 11.41 13.32
CA ASP A 95 3.18 11.29 14.14
C ASP A 95 1.90 11.42 13.31
N THR A 96 1.91 12.37 12.38
CA THR A 96 0.87 12.54 11.38
C THR A 96 0.78 11.31 10.47
N PHE A 97 1.92 10.72 10.08
CA PHE A 97 1.93 9.51 9.27
C PHE A 97 1.24 8.34 9.97
N VAL A 98 1.57 8.10 11.24
CA VAL A 98 0.97 7.01 12.02
C VAL A 98 -0.52 7.18 12.19
N ARG A 99 -0.98 8.41 12.43
CA ARG A 99 -2.41 8.73 12.50
C ARG A 99 -3.12 8.44 11.18
N LEU A 100 -2.57 8.90 10.05
CA LEU A 100 -3.14 8.65 8.73
C LEU A 100 -3.17 7.15 8.42
N PHE A 101 -2.08 6.44 8.71
CA PHE A 101 -2.01 5.01 8.49
C PHE A 101 -3.09 4.27 9.25
N VAL A 102 -3.24 4.51 10.56
CA VAL A 102 -4.26 3.85 11.38
C VAL A 102 -5.68 4.20 10.92
N ASN A 103 -5.92 5.45 10.52
CA ASN A 103 -7.26 5.90 10.12
C ASN A 103 -7.71 5.37 8.74
N HIS A 104 -6.77 5.19 7.82
CA HIS A 104 -7.06 4.77 6.44
C HIS A 104 -6.70 3.31 6.16
N ARG A 105 -6.09 2.60 7.14
CA ARG A 105 -5.79 1.17 7.00
C ARG A 105 -7.09 0.38 6.83
N PRO A 106 -7.22 -0.42 5.75
CA PRO A 106 -8.37 -1.29 5.57
C PRO A 106 -8.35 -2.36 6.66
N VAL A 107 -9.53 -2.71 7.14
CA VAL A 107 -9.71 -3.70 8.23
C VAL A 107 -9.24 -5.09 7.78
N TYR A 108 -9.35 -5.39 6.48
CA TYR A 108 -8.93 -6.65 5.87
C TYR A 108 -7.89 -6.39 4.77
N GLY A 109 -6.85 -7.22 4.73
CA GLY A 109 -5.92 -7.24 3.61
C GLY A 109 -6.55 -7.88 2.37
N PHE A 110 -5.99 -7.62 1.20
CA PHE A 110 -6.40 -8.30 -0.03
C PHE A 110 -5.81 -9.71 -0.03
N GLY A 111 -6.64 -10.72 -0.26
CA GLY A 111 -6.22 -12.11 -0.41
C GLY A 111 -6.22 -12.58 -1.87
N LYS A 112 -5.73 -13.80 -2.09
CA LYS A 112 -5.81 -14.50 -3.39
C LYS A 112 -7.25 -14.56 -3.92
N HIS A 113 -8.21 -14.79 -3.02
CA HIS A 113 -9.63 -14.82 -3.35
C HIS A 113 -10.14 -13.49 -3.94
N ASP A 114 -9.72 -12.35 -3.40
CA ASP A 114 -10.14 -11.04 -3.90
C ASP A 114 -9.60 -10.78 -5.31
N ILE A 115 -8.39 -11.26 -5.59
CA ILE A 115 -7.77 -11.18 -6.92
C ILE A 115 -8.53 -12.09 -7.89
N GLU A 116 -8.86 -13.31 -7.49
CA GLU A 116 -9.66 -14.24 -8.31
C GLU A 116 -11.05 -13.67 -8.65
N GLU A 117 -11.74 -13.10 -7.66
CA GLU A 117 -13.04 -12.45 -7.87
C GLU A 117 -12.90 -11.22 -8.78
N ALA A 118 -11.87 -10.39 -8.60
CA ALA A 118 -11.62 -9.25 -9.49
C ALA A 118 -11.39 -9.70 -10.94
N PHE A 119 -10.62 -10.77 -11.15
CA PHE A 119 -10.42 -11.35 -12.48
C PHE A 119 -11.73 -11.86 -13.08
N LYS A 120 -12.61 -12.50 -12.27
CA LYS A 120 -13.94 -12.96 -12.72
C LYS A 120 -14.80 -11.79 -13.18
N VAL A 121 -14.80 -10.68 -12.44
CA VAL A 121 -15.57 -9.49 -12.80
C VAL A 121 -15.03 -8.82 -14.07
N LEU A 122 -13.70 -8.73 -14.21
CA LEU A 122 -13.07 -8.01 -15.34
C LEU A 122 -13.08 -8.81 -16.65
N PHE A 123 -12.90 -10.14 -16.58
CA PHE A 123 -12.68 -10.97 -17.76
C PHE A 123 -13.77 -12.03 -17.99
N GLY A 124 -14.66 -12.27 -17.02
CA GLY A 124 -15.82 -13.16 -17.15
C GLY A 124 -15.46 -14.55 -17.69
N ASP A 125 -16.17 -14.99 -18.73
CA ASP A 125 -16.00 -16.32 -19.34
C ASP A 125 -14.63 -16.54 -20.02
N LYS A 126 -13.87 -15.47 -20.31
CA LYS A 126 -12.54 -15.56 -20.94
C LYS A 126 -11.47 -16.17 -20.02
N LEU A 127 -11.74 -16.30 -18.73
CA LEU A 127 -10.85 -16.93 -17.76
C LEU A 127 -10.58 -18.40 -18.02
N ARG A 128 -11.49 -19.13 -18.68
CA ARG A 128 -11.37 -20.58 -18.90
C ARG A 128 -10.15 -20.96 -19.73
N ASP A 129 -9.80 -20.12 -20.70
CA ASP A 129 -8.70 -20.37 -21.63
C ASP A 129 -7.45 -19.55 -21.30
N GLY A 130 -7.49 -18.71 -20.25
CA GLY A 130 -6.46 -17.71 -19.94
C GLY A 130 -6.61 -16.44 -20.79
N ILE A 131 -6.18 -15.30 -20.23
CA ILE A 131 -6.32 -13.98 -20.83
C ILE A 131 -5.08 -13.65 -21.66
N ASP A 132 -5.28 -13.23 -22.91
CA ASP A 132 -4.20 -12.75 -23.76
C ASP A 132 -3.64 -11.41 -23.22
N ILE A 133 -2.33 -11.22 -23.36
CA ILE A 133 -1.64 -10.03 -22.85
C ILE A 133 -2.23 -8.74 -23.43
N GLU A 134 -2.63 -8.74 -24.70
CA GLU A 134 -3.27 -7.59 -25.33
C GLU A 134 -4.61 -7.22 -24.69
N ASP A 135 -5.41 -8.22 -24.32
CA ASP A 135 -6.70 -8.00 -23.67
C ASP A 135 -6.52 -7.54 -22.23
N PHE A 136 -5.53 -8.10 -21.52
CA PHE A 136 -5.15 -7.64 -20.19
C PHE A 136 -4.64 -6.18 -20.21
N GLN A 137 -3.78 -5.84 -21.16
CA GLN A 137 -3.27 -4.48 -21.33
C GLN A 137 -4.41 -3.49 -21.58
N LYS A 138 -5.38 -3.83 -22.45
CA LYS A 138 -6.54 -2.96 -22.72
C LYS A 138 -7.29 -2.64 -21.43
N VAL A 139 -7.66 -3.66 -20.66
CA VAL A 139 -8.43 -3.49 -19.41
C VAL A 139 -7.69 -2.62 -18.41
N ILE A 140 -6.40 -2.88 -18.16
CA ILE A 140 -5.61 -2.11 -17.19
C ILE A 140 -5.35 -0.65 -17.63
N THR A 141 -5.37 -0.39 -18.94
CA THR A 141 -5.26 0.98 -19.47
C THR A 141 -6.59 1.74 -19.59
N SER A 142 -7.73 1.06 -19.46
CA SER A 142 -9.05 1.68 -19.67
C SER A 142 -9.94 1.71 -18.43
N GLU A 143 -9.84 0.71 -17.55
CA GLU A 143 -10.73 0.53 -16.42
C GLU A 143 -10.12 1.06 -15.11
N GLY A 144 -10.98 1.59 -14.23
CA GLY A 144 -10.59 2.03 -12.89
C GLY A 144 -9.60 3.21 -12.90
N GLU A 145 -8.40 3.00 -12.36
CA GLU A 145 -7.30 3.96 -12.39
C GLU A 145 -6.30 3.54 -13.46
N PRO A 146 -6.42 4.09 -14.69
CA PRO A 146 -5.69 3.58 -15.82
C PRO A 146 -4.19 3.79 -15.63
N LEU A 147 -3.43 2.69 -15.75
CA LEU A 147 -1.98 2.75 -15.69
C LEU A 147 -1.41 3.38 -16.96
N LEU A 148 -0.34 4.14 -16.80
CA LEU A 148 0.37 4.74 -17.93
C LEU A 148 1.14 3.66 -18.70
N SER A 149 1.32 3.86 -20.01
CA SER A 149 2.09 2.93 -20.85
C SER A 149 3.51 2.67 -20.32
N SER A 150 4.11 3.69 -19.68
CA SER A 150 5.43 3.59 -19.03
C SER A 150 5.44 2.72 -17.77
N GLU A 151 4.31 2.61 -17.07
CA GLU A 151 4.16 1.80 -15.85
C GLU A 151 3.86 0.34 -16.19
N ILE A 152 3.17 0.11 -17.31
CA ILE A 152 2.77 -1.22 -17.76
C ILE A 152 3.92 -1.97 -18.44
N SER A 153 4.84 -1.26 -19.13
CA SER A 153 5.97 -1.87 -19.83
C SER A 153 6.77 -2.87 -18.98
N PRO A 154 7.25 -2.54 -17.76
CA PRO A 154 7.97 -3.50 -16.92
C PRO A 154 7.08 -4.65 -16.41
N LEU A 155 5.78 -4.40 -16.22
CA LEU A 155 4.82 -5.42 -15.78
C LEU A 155 4.58 -6.46 -16.88
N LEU A 156 4.47 -6.02 -18.14
CA LEU A 156 4.35 -6.90 -19.28
C LEU A 156 5.64 -7.67 -19.58
N GLU A 157 6.81 -7.07 -19.35
CA GLU A 157 8.09 -7.77 -19.49
C GLU A 157 8.18 -8.94 -18.49
N LYS A 158 7.77 -8.71 -17.24
CA LYS A 158 7.73 -9.75 -16.20
C LYS A 158 6.73 -10.85 -16.54
N LEU A 159 5.54 -10.50 -17.03
CA LEU A 159 4.49 -11.47 -17.39
C LEU A 159 4.83 -12.30 -18.65
N ASN A 160 5.38 -11.67 -19.69
CA ASN A 160 5.81 -12.34 -20.92
C ASN A 160 6.89 -13.40 -20.69
N GLY A 161 7.71 -13.24 -19.66
CA GLY A 161 8.76 -14.20 -19.32
C GLY A 161 8.25 -15.54 -18.77
N ILE A 162 6.95 -15.64 -18.44
CA ILE A 162 6.42 -16.72 -17.60
C ILE A 162 5.38 -17.56 -18.35
N SER A 163 4.45 -16.92 -19.05
CA SER A 163 3.36 -17.61 -19.74
C SER A 163 2.79 -16.75 -20.86
N ASP A 164 2.42 -17.39 -21.98
CA ASP A 164 1.73 -16.73 -23.09
C ASP A 164 0.33 -16.22 -22.69
N LYS A 165 -0.22 -16.74 -21.59
CA LYS A 165 -1.55 -16.37 -21.07
C LYS A 165 -1.52 -16.03 -19.58
N ILE A 166 -2.33 -15.06 -19.20
CA ILE A 166 -2.46 -14.54 -17.84
C ILE A 166 -3.70 -15.16 -17.17
N ASN A 167 -3.53 -15.65 -15.95
CA ASN A 167 -4.62 -16.07 -15.07
C ASN A 167 -4.41 -15.43 -13.68
N ALA A 168 -5.44 -15.51 -12.82
CA ALA A 168 -5.39 -14.88 -11.49
C ALA A 168 -4.26 -15.43 -10.61
N GLU A 169 -3.99 -16.74 -10.70
CA GLU A 169 -2.96 -17.42 -9.90
C GLU A 169 -1.53 -16.96 -10.28
N ASN A 170 -1.19 -17.01 -11.56
CA ASN A 170 0.10 -16.54 -12.07
C ASN A 170 0.27 -15.05 -11.80
N PHE A 171 -0.80 -14.25 -11.91
CA PHE A 171 -0.73 -12.82 -11.62
C PHE A 171 -0.49 -12.54 -10.14
N ALA A 172 -1.23 -13.20 -9.24
CA ALA A 172 -1.08 -13.04 -7.80
C ALA A 172 0.33 -13.43 -7.33
N LYS A 173 0.84 -14.58 -7.80
CA LYS A 173 2.14 -15.11 -7.41
C LYS A 173 3.30 -14.33 -8.02
N GLU A 174 3.26 -14.07 -9.33
CA GLU A 174 4.46 -13.61 -10.04
C GLU A 174 4.54 -12.09 -10.15
N VAL A 175 3.40 -11.39 -10.24
CA VAL A 175 3.38 -9.92 -10.32
C VAL A 175 3.28 -9.32 -8.94
N LEU A 176 2.33 -9.79 -8.15
CA LEU A 176 2.02 -9.22 -6.85
C LEU A 176 2.83 -9.87 -5.71
N ASN A 177 3.50 -10.99 -5.97
CA ASN A 177 4.29 -11.73 -4.97
C ASN A 177 3.48 -12.06 -3.71
N PHE A 178 2.19 -12.40 -3.89
CA PHE A 178 1.41 -13.04 -2.84
C PHE A 178 2.00 -14.45 -2.64
N GLU A 179 2.91 -14.55 -1.67
CA GLU A 179 3.33 -15.83 -1.15
C GLU A 179 2.16 -16.38 -0.33
N GLU A 180 1.75 -17.62 -0.62
CA GLU A 180 0.89 -18.38 0.29
C GLU A 180 1.67 -18.45 1.60
N VAL A 181 1.22 -17.69 2.61
CA VAL A 181 1.64 -17.98 3.98
C VAL A 181 1.08 -19.38 4.20
N GLU A 182 1.94 -20.39 4.24
CA GLU A 182 1.56 -21.69 4.80
C GLU A 182 0.94 -21.33 6.15
N GLU A 183 -0.33 -21.70 6.35
CA GLU A 183 -0.93 -21.64 7.68
C GLU A 183 -0.02 -22.49 8.56
N ASP A 184 0.92 -21.84 9.26
CA ASP A 184 1.70 -22.49 10.30
C ASP A 184 0.67 -23.17 11.19
N GLU A 185 0.76 -24.51 11.24
CA GLU A 185 -0.14 -25.38 11.97
C GLU A 185 -0.49 -24.73 13.31
N GLU A 186 -1.80 -24.57 13.53
CA GLU A 186 -2.43 -24.05 14.75
C GLU A 186 -1.50 -24.12 15.97
N ASP A 187 -1.03 -22.97 16.45
CA ASP A 187 -0.39 -22.88 17.76
C ASP A 187 -1.35 -23.52 18.79
N PRO A 188 -1.01 -24.67 19.38
CA PRO A 188 -1.92 -25.41 20.26
C PRO A 188 -2.20 -24.67 21.57
N GLU A 189 -1.61 -23.49 21.79
CA GLU A 189 -1.89 -22.64 22.96
C GLU A 189 -2.85 -21.47 22.71
N ASN A 190 -3.45 -21.30 21.52
CA ASN A 190 -4.48 -20.26 21.33
C ASN A 190 -5.80 -20.61 22.07
N PRO A 191 -6.19 -19.90 23.15
CA PRO A 191 -7.37 -20.22 23.94
C PRO A 191 -8.66 -19.60 23.38
N TYR A 192 -8.58 -18.95 22.21
CA TYR A 192 -9.74 -18.39 21.51
C TYR A 192 -9.91 -19.10 20.17
N PRO A 193 -10.66 -20.22 20.12
CA PRO A 193 -11.11 -20.75 18.85
C PRO A 193 -12.04 -19.72 18.23
N ASP A 194 -11.72 -19.37 16.98
CA ASP A 194 -12.52 -18.56 16.09
C ASP A 194 -13.94 -19.17 16.01
N ASN A 195 -14.89 -18.55 16.71
CA ASN A 195 -16.30 -18.84 16.54
C ASN A 195 -16.77 -18.13 15.26
N THR A 196 -16.58 -18.85 14.16
CA THR A 196 -17.45 -18.73 13.00
C THR A 196 -18.91 -18.96 13.40
N TYR A 197 -19.81 -18.36 12.61
CA TYR A 197 -21.28 -18.45 12.58
C TYR A 197 -22.07 -17.41 13.38
N ALA A 198 -22.54 -16.37 12.69
CA ALA A 198 -23.84 -16.40 12.00
C ALA A 198 -23.95 -15.26 10.97
#